data_AF-A0A966LDF8-F1
#
_entry.id   AF-A0A966LDF8-F1
#
_cell.length_a   1.000
_cell.length_b   1.000
_cell.length_c   1.000
_cell.angle_alpha   90.00
_cell.angle_beta   90.00
_cell.angle_gamma   90.00
#
_symmetry.space_group_name_H-M   'P 1'
#
loop_
_entity.id
_entity.type
_entity.pdbx_description
1 polymer ?
#
loop_
_entity_poly.entity_id
_entity_poly.type
_entity_poly.pdbx_seq_one_letter_code
_entity_poly.pdbx_strand_id
1 'polypeptide(L)'
;MARLSHTVELSRLAYGAWCDTSEKQIGEGDIHASYSADRIGMGQPIRKPFRYGGELWVCVGTGPAGAEAYRLVHPSVYGGTARSYHERCGDGDRARGDPAGFYDGIIVRHAGRELVMVGPPVTFVAGEEAQLSLL
;
A
#
# COMPACT_ATOMS: atom_id res chain seq x y z
N MET A 1 2.60 -20.31 -2.04
CA MET A 1 1.33 -19.73 -1.57
C MET A 1 0.82 -18.77 -2.63
N ALA A 2 -0.45 -18.83 -2.98
CA ALA A 2 -1.04 -17.88 -3.93
C ALA A 2 -1.06 -16.49 -3.28
N ARG A 3 -0.43 -15.51 -3.93
CA ARG A 3 -0.49 -14.11 -3.49
C ARG A 3 -1.93 -13.64 -3.71
N LEU A 4 -2.59 -13.14 -2.67
CA LEU A 4 -3.93 -12.57 -2.80
C LEU A 4 -3.85 -11.38 -3.74
N SER A 5 -4.78 -11.29 -4.69
CA SER A 5 -4.84 -10.17 -5.63
C SER A 5 -6.24 -9.63 -5.80
N HIS A 6 -6.31 -8.33 -6.09
CA HIS A 6 -7.54 -7.61 -6.39
C HIS A 6 -7.40 -6.90 -7.72
N THR A 7 -8.39 -7.12 -8.59
CA THR A 7 -8.50 -6.39 -9.85
C THR A 7 -9.13 -5.02 -9.61
N VAL A 8 -8.53 -3.98 -10.18
CA VAL A 8 -8.99 -2.59 -10.10
C VAL A 8 -8.93 -1.91 -11.45
N GLU A 9 -9.68 -0.82 -11.58
CA GLU A 9 -9.62 0.07 -12.74
C GLU A 9 -8.17 0.53 -13.02
N LEU A 10 -7.76 0.50 -14.30
CA LEU A 10 -6.42 0.89 -14.74
C LEU A 10 -6.02 2.28 -14.23
N SER A 11 -6.98 3.21 -14.20
CA SER A 11 -6.78 4.59 -13.75
C SER A 11 -6.31 4.69 -12.29
N ARG A 12 -6.62 3.72 -11.44
CA ARG A 12 -6.16 3.68 -10.03
C ARG A 12 -4.69 3.30 -9.89
N LEU A 13 -4.12 2.68 -10.92
CA LEU A 13 -2.71 2.31 -11.05
C LEU A 13 -1.98 3.22 -12.04
N ALA A 14 -2.56 4.37 -12.43
CA ALA A 14 -1.85 5.31 -13.28
C ALA A 14 -0.63 5.88 -12.54
N TYR A 15 0.54 5.89 -13.17
CA TYR A 15 1.73 6.56 -12.63
C TYR A 15 1.61 8.10 -12.70
N GLY A 16 0.64 8.62 -13.45
CA GLY A 16 0.54 10.04 -13.74
C GLY A 16 1.70 10.55 -14.59
N ALA A 17 1.73 11.86 -14.78
CA ALA A 17 2.81 12.58 -15.45
C ALA A 17 3.30 13.72 -14.57
N TRP A 18 4.61 13.93 -14.53
CA TRP A 18 5.17 15.13 -13.93
C TRP A 18 4.81 16.35 -14.78
N CYS A 19 4.27 17.39 -14.16
CA CYS A 19 3.95 18.65 -14.82
C CYS A 19 4.89 19.75 -14.32
N ASP A 20 5.81 20.19 -15.18
CA ASP A 20 6.81 21.20 -14.85
C ASP A 20 6.19 22.55 -14.46
N THR A 21 5.06 22.93 -15.08
CA THR A 21 4.36 24.18 -14.78
C THR A 21 3.81 24.24 -13.35
N SER A 22 3.42 23.10 -12.78
CA SER A 22 2.82 23.03 -11.44
C SER A 22 3.73 22.39 -10.40
N GLU A 23 4.91 21.92 -10.82
CA GLU A 23 5.87 21.12 -10.05
C GLU A 23 5.22 19.98 -9.28
N LYS A 24 4.25 19.32 -9.93
CA LYS A 24 3.42 18.27 -9.32
C LYS A 24 3.18 17.12 -10.29
N GLN A 25 2.94 15.95 -9.71
CA GLN A 25 2.46 14.78 -10.43
C GLN A 25 0.95 14.92 -10.66
N ILE A 26 0.54 14.82 -11.92
CA ILE A 26 -0.86 14.98 -12.36
C ILE A 26 -1.35 13.65 -12.93
N GLY A 27 -2.58 13.27 -12.60
CA GLY A 27 -3.22 12.06 -13.12
C GLY A 27 -2.68 10.76 -12.52
N GLU A 28 -1.98 10.83 -11.39
CA GLU A 28 -1.58 9.65 -10.64
C GLU A 28 -2.81 8.99 -9.99
N GLY A 29 -2.90 7.68 -10.14
CA GLY A 29 -3.93 6.86 -9.51
C GLY A 29 -3.75 6.83 -7.99
N ASP A 30 -4.85 6.67 -7.27
CA ASP A 30 -4.83 6.73 -5.80
C ASP A 30 -3.98 5.65 -5.13
N ILE A 31 -3.82 4.48 -5.77
CA ILE A 31 -2.97 3.40 -5.27
C ILE A 31 -1.49 3.76 -5.39
N HIS A 32 -1.04 4.25 -6.55
CA HIS A 32 0.34 4.70 -6.73
C HIS A 32 0.67 5.93 -5.88
N ALA A 33 -0.24 6.90 -5.82
CA ALA A 33 -0.10 8.09 -4.96
C ALA A 33 0.02 7.74 -3.46
N SER A 34 -0.47 6.56 -3.06
CA SER A 34 -0.37 6.07 -1.68
C SER A 34 0.98 5.41 -1.35
N TYR A 35 1.83 5.13 -2.35
CA TYR A 35 3.11 4.44 -2.15
C TYR A 35 3.92 5.11 -1.05
N SER A 36 4.36 4.37 -0.03
CA SER A 36 4.95 4.95 1.18
C SER A 36 6.12 4.17 1.77
N ALA A 37 6.70 3.19 1.04
CA ALA A 37 7.82 2.39 1.57
C ALA A 37 9.03 3.25 1.98
N ASP A 38 9.34 4.26 1.16
CA ASP A 38 10.38 5.27 1.41
C ASP A 38 10.10 6.04 2.71
N ARG A 39 8.85 6.48 2.91
CA ARG A 39 8.46 7.26 4.09
C ARG A 39 8.47 6.42 5.36
N ILE A 40 7.99 5.17 5.28
CA ILE A 40 7.99 4.23 6.41
C ILE A 40 9.43 3.94 6.83
N GLY A 41 10.33 3.67 5.88
CA GLY A 41 11.75 3.43 6.16
C GLY A 41 12.45 4.61 6.85
N MET A 42 12.01 5.84 6.57
CA MET A 42 12.51 7.07 7.20
C MET A 42 11.71 7.49 8.46
N GLY A 43 10.75 6.68 8.92
CA GLY A 43 9.89 7.02 10.05
C GLY A 43 8.96 8.22 9.82
N GLN A 44 8.76 8.63 8.57
CA GLN A 44 7.90 9.75 8.19
C GLN A 44 6.42 9.34 8.14
N PRO A 45 5.46 10.28 8.27
CA PRO A 45 4.05 10.00 8.00
C PRO A 45 3.84 9.46 6.59
N ILE A 46 2.95 8.49 6.43
CA ILE A 46 2.64 7.91 5.10
C ILE A 46 1.88 8.92 4.22
N ARG A 47 1.96 8.72 2.90
CA ARG A 47 1.14 9.45 1.92
C ARG A 47 -0.34 9.12 2.14
N LYS A 48 -1.23 9.78 1.39
CA LYS A 48 -2.68 9.57 1.51
C LYS A 48 -3.04 8.10 1.22
N PRO A 49 -3.60 7.35 2.19
CA PRO A 49 -4.07 5.99 1.98
C PRO A 49 -5.23 5.99 0.99
N PHE A 50 -5.40 4.86 0.30
CA PHE A 50 -6.53 4.65 -0.59
C PHE A 50 -7.61 3.78 0.07
N ARG A 51 -8.80 3.79 -0.51
CA ARG A 51 -9.92 2.95 -0.05
C ARG A 51 -10.21 1.82 -1.04
N TYR A 52 -10.48 0.63 -0.53
CA TYR A 52 -10.94 -0.50 -1.33
C TYR A 52 -11.77 -1.43 -0.44
N GLY A 53 -12.92 -1.90 -0.93
CA GLY A 53 -13.81 -2.79 -0.17
C GLY A 53 -14.31 -2.20 1.16
N GLY A 54 -14.40 -0.87 1.28
CA GLY A 54 -14.75 -0.18 2.54
C GLY A 54 -13.58 -0.01 3.52
N GLU A 55 -12.43 -0.62 3.24
CA GLU A 55 -11.25 -0.61 4.09
C GLU A 55 -10.22 0.42 3.62
N LEU A 56 -9.25 0.72 4.47
CA LEU A 56 -8.16 1.66 4.21
C LEU A 56 -6.87 0.90 3.94
N TRP A 57 -6.10 1.32 2.93
CA TRP A 57 -4.92 0.60 2.45
C TRP A 57 -3.77 1.54 2.14
N VAL A 58 -2.54 1.04 2.24
CA VAL A 58 -1.33 1.76 1.85
C VAL A 58 -0.44 0.91 0.96
N CYS A 59 0.02 1.49 -0.14
CA CYS A 59 0.95 0.85 -1.06
C CYS A 59 2.39 0.89 -0.51
N VAL A 60 3.10 -0.24 -0.63
CA VAL A 60 4.52 -0.38 -0.24
C VAL A 60 5.39 -0.97 -1.34
N GLY A 61 4.81 -1.36 -2.46
CA GLY A 61 5.55 -1.86 -3.61
C GLY A 61 4.80 -1.57 -4.89
N THR A 62 5.53 -1.16 -5.93
CA THR A 62 4.98 -1.01 -7.28
C THR A 62 5.89 -1.75 -8.24
N GLY A 63 5.32 -2.36 -9.28
CA GLY A 63 6.07 -3.05 -10.31
C GLY A 63 5.17 -3.56 -11.42
N PRO A 64 5.74 -4.26 -12.43
CA PRO A 64 4.97 -4.77 -13.57
C PRO A 64 3.83 -5.73 -13.20
N ALA A 65 3.95 -6.38 -12.03
CA ALA A 65 2.94 -7.30 -11.50
C ALA A 65 1.81 -6.60 -10.72
N GLY A 66 1.81 -5.27 -10.63
CA GLY A 66 0.85 -4.47 -9.88
C GLY A 66 1.44 -3.79 -8.65
N ALA A 67 0.55 -3.31 -7.78
CA ALA A 67 0.90 -2.58 -6.56
C ALA A 67 0.65 -3.45 -5.32
N GLU A 68 1.67 -3.68 -4.51
CA GLU A 68 1.55 -4.37 -3.24
C GLU A 68 1.13 -3.40 -2.14
N ALA A 69 0.09 -3.77 -1.38
CA ALA A 69 -0.45 -2.94 -0.31
C ALA A 69 -0.84 -3.76 0.92
N TYR A 70 -0.86 -3.07 2.07
CA TYR A 70 -1.33 -3.60 3.34
C TYR A 70 -2.57 -2.82 3.79
N ARG A 71 -3.47 -3.52 4.49
CA ARG A 71 -4.61 -2.89 5.13
C ARG A 71 -4.17 -2.10 6.35
N LEU A 72 -4.84 -0.98 6.61
CA LEU A 72 -4.62 -0.13 7.77
C LEU A 72 -5.77 -0.27 8.75
N VAL A 73 -5.44 -0.52 10.00
CA VAL A 73 -6.41 -0.60 11.10
C VAL A 73 -6.00 0.28 12.27
N HIS A 74 -6.95 0.57 13.17
CA HIS A 74 -6.63 1.25 14.43
C HIS A 74 -5.85 0.30 15.36
N PRO A 75 -4.86 0.79 16.15
CA PRO A 75 -4.11 -0.06 17.07
C PRO A 75 -4.99 -0.90 18.01
N SER A 76 -6.15 -0.37 18.44
CA SER A 76 -7.06 -1.08 19.35
C SER A 76 -7.76 -2.30 18.75
N VAL A 77 -7.74 -2.47 17.42
CA VAL A 77 -8.34 -3.63 16.73
C VAL A 77 -7.28 -4.57 16.18
N TYR A 78 -6.00 -4.22 16.32
CA TYR A 78 -4.90 -5.09 15.92
C TYR A 78 -4.66 -6.12 17.03
N GLY A 79 -4.79 -7.41 16.68
CA GLY A 79 -4.66 -8.51 17.65
C GLY A 79 -3.22 -8.90 17.99
N GLY A 80 -2.22 -8.30 17.33
CA GLY A 80 -0.79 -8.60 17.54
C GLY A 80 -0.05 -7.49 18.28
N THR A 81 1.26 -7.64 18.40
CA THR A 81 2.13 -6.60 18.95
C THR A 81 2.52 -5.62 17.86
N ALA A 82 1.98 -4.40 17.95
CA ALA A 82 2.37 -3.30 17.06
C ALA A 82 3.77 -2.80 17.39
N ARG A 83 4.57 -2.47 16.37
CA ARG A 83 5.98 -2.09 16.52
C ARG A 83 6.43 -1.12 15.44
N SER A 84 7.58 -0.49 15.63
CA SER A 84 8.21 0.37 14.64
C SER A 84 8.86 -0.42 13.50
N TYR A 85 9.07 0.25 12.36
CA TYR A 85 9.84 -0.29 11.24
C TYR A 85 11.28 -0.67 11.66
N HIS A 86 11.92 0.15 12.51
CA HIS A 86 13.28 -0.11 12.98
C HIS A 86 13.37 -1.41 13.80
N GLU A 87 12.41 -1.66 14.70
CA GLU A 87 12.34 -2.91 15.46
C GLU A 87 12.14 -4.10 14.50
N ARG A 88 11.29 -3.94 13.47
CA ARG A 88 11.08 -4.99 12.47
C ARG A 88 12.33 -5.32 11.66
N CYS A 89 13.11 -4.31 11.27
CA CYS A 89 14.38 -4.51 10.57
C CYS A 89 15.39 -5.33 11.39
N GLY A 90 15.37 -5.22 12.72
CA GLY A 90 16.23 -6.00 13.61
C GLY A 90 16.04 -7.52 13.53
N ASP A 91 14.85 -7.98 13.09
CA ASP A 91 14.57 -9.41 12.88
C ASP A 91 15.23 -9.98 11.61
N GLY A 92 15.76 -9.12 10.72
CA GLY A 92 16.46 -9.53 9.50
C GLY A 92 15.63 -10.46 8.60
N ASP A 93 16.20 -11.62 8.27
CA ASP A 93 15.58 -12.57 7.33
C ASP A 93 14.32 -13.23 7.88
N ARG A 94 14.16 -13.30 9.21
CA ARG A 94 12.93 -13.77 9.82
C ARG A 94 11.75 -12.86 9.46
N ALA A 95 11.97 -11.55 9.39
CA ALA A 95 10.93 -10.62 8.95
C ALA A 95 10.63 -10.73 7.46
N ARG A 96 11.64 -11.01 6.62
CA ARG A 96 11.46 -11.17 5.17
C ARG A 96 10.75 -12.46 4.80
N GLY A 97 10.91 -13.51 5.60
CA GLY A 97 10.24 -14.80 5.41
C GLY A 97 8.87 -14.92 6.09
N ASP A 98 8.38 -13.87 6.75
CA ASP A 98 7.11 -13.91 7.48
C ASP A 98 5.92 -14.06 6.53
N PRO A 99 5.03 -15.06 6.70
CA PRO A 99 3.82 -15.21 5.88
C PRO A 99 2.85 -14.02 5.98
N ALA A 100 2.83 -13.30 7.11
CA ALA A 100 2.07 -12.06 7.23
C ALA A 100 2.74 -10.89 6.47
N GLY A 101 3.97 -11.10 6.01
CA GLY A 101 4.74 -10.12 5.27
C GLY A 101 5.59 -9.23 6.18
N PHE A 102 6.55 -8.55 5.56
CA PHE A 102 7.53 -7.75 6.27
C PHE A 102 6.88 -6.62 7.08
N TYR A 103 5.86 -5.96 6.51
CA TYR A 103 5.23 -4.78 7.11
C TYR A 103 4.12 -5.09 8.12
N ASP A 104 3.77 -6.36 8.34
CA ASP A 104 2.76 -6.71 9.33
C ASP A 104 3.13 -6.22 10.74
N GLY A 105 2.15 -5.61 11.41
CA GLY A 105 2.30 -5.04 12.75
C GLY A 105 3.09 -3.74 12.79
N ILE A 106 3.51 -3.16 11.66
CA ILE A 106 4.23 -1.89 11.66
C ILE A 106 3.25 -0.73 11.92
N ILE A 107 3.61 0.12 12.88
CA ILE A 107 2.92 1.38 13.17
C ILE A 107 3.30 2.42 12.13
N VAL A 108 2.29 3.05 11.53
CA VAL A 108 2.43 4.17 10.60
C VAL A 108 1.58 5.35 11.02
N ARG A 109 1.95 6.55 10.59
CA ARG A 109 1.28 7.80 10.95
C ARG A 109 0.61 8.43 9.75
N HIS A 110 -0.65 8.82 9.88
CA HIS A 110 -1.38 9.56 8.87
C HIS A 110 -2.34 10.57 9.51
N ALA A 111 -2.32 11.83 9.07
CA ALA A 111 -3.20 12.90 9.57
C ALA A 111 -3.26 12.97 11.12
N GLY A 112 -2.10 12.88 11.78
CA GLY A 112 -1.98 12.93 13.24
C GLY A 112 -2.44 11.67 13.98
N ARG A 113 -2.80 10.59 13.26
CA ARG A 113 -3.27 9.32 13.84
C ARG A 113 -2.27 8.21 13.59
N GLU A 114 -2.17 7.32 14.55
CA GLU A 114 -1.46 6.05 14.40
C GLU A 114 -2.39 4.98 13.85
N LEU A 115 -1.86 4.20 12.91
CA LEU A 115 -2.50 3.07 12.28
C LEU A 115 -1.51 1.91 12.25
N VAL A 116 -2.02 0.69 12.20
CA VAL A 116 -1.19 -0.52 12.08
C VAL A 116 -1.42 -1.15 10.72
N MET A 117 -0.32 -1.52 10.06
CA MET A 117 -0.32 -2.29 8.83
C MET A 117 -0.61 -3.76 9.13
N VAL A 118 -1.60 -4.33 8.44
CA VAL A 118 -2.07 -5.70 8.69
C VAL A 118 -1.85 -6.55 7.44
N GLY A 119 -1.10 -7.62 7.63
CA GLY A 119 -0.81 -8.63 6.63
C GLY A 119 -1.89 -9.71 6.51
N PRO A 120 -1.75 -10.62 5.52
CA PRO A 120 -0.71 -10.62 4.48
C PRO A 120 -0.91 -9.49 3.46
N PRO A 121 0.15 -9.10 2.72
CA PRO A 121 0.02 -8.12 1.64
C PRO A 121 -0.91 -8.64 0.53
N VAL A 122 -1.59 -7.70 -0.13
CA VAL A 122 -2.41 -7.95 -1.31
C VAL A 122 -1.85 -7.19 -2.50
N THR A 123 -1.85 -7.82 -3.68
CA THR A 123 -1.44 -7.18 -4.93
C THR A 123 -2.66 -6.65 -5.69
N PHE A 124 -2.68 -5.35 -5.92
CA PHE A 124 -3.66 -4.69 -6.76
C PHE A 124 -3.19 -4.68 -8.20
N VAL A 125 -3.97 -5.27 -9.10
CA VAL A 125 -3.65 -5.45 -10.52
C VAL A 125 -4.69 -4.75 -11.39
N ALA A 126 -4.27 -4.27 -12.56
CA ALA A 126 -5.20 -3.68 -13.51
C ALA A 126 -6.15 -4.75 -14.04
N GLY A 127 -7.43 -4.43 -14.13
CA GLY A 127 -8.40 -5.24 -14.86
C GLY A 127 -8.19 -5.17 -16.36
N GLU A 128 -8.66 -6.20 -17.05
CA GLU A 128 -8.89 -6.11 -18.49
C GLU A 128 -9.99 -5.07 -18.71
N GLU A 129 -9.72 -4.04 -19.53
CA GLU A 129 -10.79 -3.17 -20.01
C GLU A 129 -11.81 -4.08 -20.69
N ALA A 130 -13.03 -4.15 -20.14
CA ALA A 130 -14.11 -4.83 -20.82
C ALA A 130 -14.26 -4.16 -22.18
N GLN A 131 -13.84 -4.85 -23.25
CA GLN A 131 -14.05 -4.41 -24.62
C GLN A 131 -15.56 -4.34 -24.81
N LEU A 132 -16.13 -3.14 -24.61
CA LEU A 132 -17.53 -2.86 -24.88
C LEU A 132 -17.74 -3.13 -26.36
N SER A 133 -18.16 -4.35 -26.66
CA SER A 133 -18.69 -4.71 -27.97
C SER A 133 -19.98 -3.93 -28.07
N LEU A 134 -19.94 -2.83 -28.81
CA LEU A 134 -21.12 -2.14 -29.30
C LEU A 134 -21.94 -3.17 -30.09
N LEU A 135 -22.96 -3.73 -29.44
CA LEU A 135 -24.09 -4.39 -30.09
C LEU A 135 -25.20 -3.36 -30.28
#